data_AF-A0AAJ2BW75-F1
#
_entry.id   AF-A0AAJ2BW75-F1
#
_cell.length_a   1.000
_cell.length_b   1.000
_cell.length_c   1.000
_cell.angle_alpha   90.00
_cell.angle_beta   90.00
_cell.angle_gamma   90.00
#
_symmetry.space_group_name_H-M   'P 1'
#
loop_
_entity.id
_entity.type
_entity.pdbx_description
1 polymer ?
#
loop_
_entity_poly.entity_id
_entity_poly.type
_entity_poly.pdbx_seq_one_letter_code
_entity_poly.pdbx_strand_id
1 'polypeptide(L)'
;MTDLEQIHRAAHAQALKDNPVLAEALDAWKTDLMKAWEQSPARDAEGREKLYLMVHAAEKFKTYVEAMVDSGKLLTKEAIASSSSPGWLNWLKR
;
A
#
# COMPACT_ATOMS: atom_id res chain seq x y z
N MET A 1 -6.92 -11.19 13.83
CA MET A 1 -7.58 -10.16 13.02
C MET A 1 -8.59 -10.88 12.14
N THR A 2 -9.86 -10.53 12.24
CA THR A 2 -10.96 -11.18 11.50
C THR A 2 -10.96 -10.73 10.02
N ASP A 3 -11.65 -11.45 9.14
CA ASP A 3 -11.75 -11.08 7.72
C ASP A 3 -12.43 -9.72 7.55
N LEU A 4 -13.44 -9.42 8.36
CA LEU A 4 -14.11 -8.12 8.39
C LEU A 4 -13.15 -6.98 8.78
N GLU A 5 -12.32 -7.19 9.80
CA GLU A 5 -11.28 -6.23 10.20
C GLU A 5 -10.28 -5.99 9.07
N GLN A 6 -9.90 -7.03 8.31
CA GLN A 6 -8.99 -6.89 7.17
C GLN A 6 -9.61 -6.10 6.01
N ILE A 7 -10.90 -6.32 5.72
CA ILE A 7 -11.65 -5.54 4.73
C ILE A 7 -11.73 -4.06 5.13
N HIS A 8 -12.01 -3.77 6.41
CA HIS A 8 -12.04 -2.40 6.91
C HIS A 8 -10.67 -1.72 6.81
N ARG A 9 -9.59 -2.44 7.17
CA ARG A 9 -8.22 -1.92 7.00
C ARG A 9 -7.87 -1.63 5.55
N ALA A 10 -8.30 -2.46 4.61
CA ALA A 10 -8.10 -2.21 3.18
C ALA A 10 -8.85 -0.96 2.70
N ALA A 11 -10.06 -0.71 3.22
CA ALA A 11 -10.79 0.52 2.92
C ALA A 11 -10.06 1.77 3.46
N HIS A 12 -9.49 1.70 4.67
CA HIS A 12 -8.64 2.78 5.19
C HIS A 12 -7.35 2.96 4.36
N ALA A 13 -6.71 1.87 3.95
CA ALA A 13 -5.54 1.92 3.08
C ALA A 13 -5.87 2.54 1.72
N GLN A 14 -7.05 2.25 1.16
CA GLN A 14 -7.53 2.87 -0.07
C GLN A 14 -7.74 4.38 0.13
N ALA A 15 -8.34 4.79 1.25
CA ALA A 15 -8.49 6.21 1.57
C ALA A 15 -7.15 6.94 1.73
N LEU A 16 -6.11 6.28 2.26
CA LEU A 16 -4.75 6.84 2.30
C LEU A 16 -4.15 6.93 0.90
N LYS A 17 -4.29 5.88 0.09
CA LYS A 17 -3.78 5.83 -1.29
C LYS A 17 -4.35 6.97 -2.15
N ASP A 18 -5.65 7.24 -2.00
CA ASP A 18 -6.36 8.25 -2.78
C ASP A 18 -6.28 9.66 -2.17
N ASN A 19 -5.60 9.82 -1.02
CA ASN A 19 -5.49 11.11 -0.37
C ASN A 19 -4.50 12.02 -1.12
N PRO A 20 -4.95 13.15 -1.69
CA PRO A 20 -4.09 14.02 -2.48
C PRO A 20 -3.01 14.71 -1.63
N VAL A 21 -3.31 15.04 -0.37
CA VAL A 21 -2.36 15.68 0.56
C VAL A 21 -1.23 14.71 0.93
N LEU A 22 -1.56 13.43 1.14
CA LEU A 22 -0.54 12.42 1.41
C LEU A 22 0.35 12.18 0.18
N ALA A 23 -0.24 12.13 -1.01
CA ALA A 23 0.51 12.01 -2.26
C ALA A 23 1.47 13.20 -2.44
N GLU A 24 0.97 14.43 -2.28
CA GLU A 24 1.76 15.66 -2.33
C GLU A 24 2.90 15.64 -1.31
N ALA A 25 2.61 15.28 -0.05
CA ALA A 25 3.62 15.23 1.00
C ALA A 25 4.74 14.22 0.70
N LEU A 26 4.40 13.03 0.19
CA LEU A 26 5.39 12.01 -0.17
C LEU A 26 6.24 12.44 -1.38
N ASP A 27 5.65 13.16 -2.33
CA ASP A 27 6.36 13.64 -3.52
C ASP A 27 7.27 14.84 -3.18
N ALA A 28 6.82 15.75 -2.31
CA ALA A 28 7.64 16.82 -1.75
C ALA A 28 8.83 16.24 -0.96
N TRP A 29 8.58 15.27 -0.08
CA TRP A 29 9.61 14.55 0.68
C TRP A 29 10.70 13.98 -0.22
N LYS A 30 10.31 13.23 -1.26
CA LYS A 30 11.27 12.66 -2.21
C LYS A 30 12.07 13.74 -2.93
N THR A 31 11.39 14.80 -3.37
CA THR A 31 12.02 15.91 -4.09
C THR A 31 13.09 16.59 -3.23
N ASP A 32 12.80 16.86 -1.97
CA ASP A 32 13.73 17.54 -1.07
C ASP A 32 14.94 16.66 -0.73
N LEU A 33 14.74 15.36 -0.52
CA LEU A 33 15.84 14.42 -0.29
C LEU A 33 16.73 14.25 -1.53
N MET A 34 16.14 14.18 -2.73
CA MET A 34 16.92 14.08 -3.96
C MET A 34 17.73 15.35 -4.21
N LYS A 35 17.17 16.54 -3.95
CA LYS A 35 17.93 17.80 -4.01
C LYS A 35 19.07 17.82 -3.00
N ALA A 36 18.84 17.38 -1.76
CA ALA A 36 19.89 17.29 -0.75
C ALA A 36 20.99 16.31 -1.17
N TRP A 37 20.62 15.20 -1.81
CA TRP A 37 21.57 14.22 -2.34
C TRP A 37 22.41 14.81 -3.48
N GLU A 38 21.80 15.53 -4.42
CA GLU A 38 22.50 16.21 -5.51
C GLU A 38 23.50 17.27 -5.01
N GLN A 39 23.14 17.98 -3.93
CA GLN A 39 23.98 19.02 -3.32
C GLN A 39 25.08 18.46 -2.40
N SER A 40 24.97 17.19 -1.99
CA SER A 40 25.95 16.58 -1.10
C SER A 40 27.30 16.31 -1.81
N PRO A 41 28.45 16.52 -1.15
CA PRO A 41 29.76 16.25 -1.74
C PRO A 41 29.93 14.77 -2.10
N ALA A 42 30.57 14.46 -3.23
CA ALA A 42 30.82 13.07 -3.65
C ALA A 42 31.64 12.25 -2.63
N ARG A 43 32.47 12.91 -1.81
CA ARG A 43 33.24 12.28 -0.73
C ARG A 43 32.37 11.83 0.45
N ASP A 44 31.16 12.35 0.59
CA ASP A 44 30.21 11.98 1.64
C ASP A 44 29.34 10.80 1.20
N ALA A 45 29.98 9.65 1.01
CA ALA A 45 29.29 8.45 0.54
C ALA A 45 28.20 7.97 1.53
N GLU A 46 28.47 8.07 2.83
CA GLU A 46 27.53 7.62 3.86
C GLU A 46 26.30 8.53 3.96
N GLY A 47 26.48 9.85 3.91
CA GLY A 47 25.35 10.80 3.88
C GLY A 47 24.48 10.62 2.65
N ARG A 48 25.10 10.40 1.49
CA ARG A 48 24.42 10.09 0.22
C ARG A 48 23.58 8.82 0.30
N GLU A 49 24.13 7.76 0.85
CA GLU A 49 23.40 6.49 1.02
C GLU A 49 22.18 6.68 1.94
N LYS A 50 22.33 7.40 3.05
CA LYS A 50 21.22 7.68 3.98
C LYS A 50 20.08 8.44 3.29
N LEU A 51 20.40 9.47 2.51
CA LEU A 51 19.40 10.23 1.74
C LEU A 51 18.67 9.33 0.74
N TYR A 52 19.39 8.47 0.04
CA TYR A 52 18.81 7.53 -0.92
C TYR A 52 17.89 6.50 -0.25
N LEU A 53 18.30 5.94 0.88
CA LEU A 53 17.46 5.03 1.68
C LEU A 53 16.17 5.71 2.15
N MET A 54 16.23 6.99 2.52
CA MET A 54 15.03 7.75 2.91
C MET A 54 14.07 8.02 1.74
N VAL A 55 14.59 8.19 0.52
CA VAL A 55 13.76 8.27 -0.70
C VAL A 55 13.04 6.94 -0.93
N HIS A 56 13.75 5.83 -0.82
CA HIS A 56 13.17 4.49 -0.95
C HIS A 56 12.19 4.15 0.17
N ALA A 57 12.35 4.69 1.38
CA ALA A 57 11.39 4.48 2.46
C ALA A 57 9.98 4.97 2.06
N ALA A 58 9.88 6.11 1.36
CA ALA A 58 8.60 6.61 0.84
C ALA A 58 7.99 5.65 -0.20
N GLU A 59 8.81 4.97 -1.01
CA GLU A 59 8.34 3.96 -1.97
C GLU A 59 7.84 2.72 -1.28
N LYS A 60 8.60 2.22 -0.29
CA LYS A 60 8.20 1.08 0.52
C LYS A 60 6.89 1.34 1.26
N PHE A 61 6.69 2.57 1.75
CA PHE A 61 5.42 2.98 2.32
C PHE A 61 4.27 2.88 1.30
N LYS A 62 4.43 3.47 0.09
CA LYS A 62 3.41 3.39 -0.97
C LYS A 62 3.08 1.93 -1.32
N THR A 63 4.09 1.08 -1.54
CA THR A 63 3.92 -0.35 -1.83
C THR A 63 3.19 -1.10 -0.71
N TYR A 64 3.49 -0.79 0.55
CA TYR A 64 2.83 -1.43 1.70
C TYR A 64 1.34 -1.07 1.76
N VAL A 65 0.99 0.19 1.54
CA VAL A 65 -0.41 0.65 1.48
C VAL A 65 -1.14 -0.03 0.32
N GLU A 66 -0.51 -0.16 -0.84
CA GLU A 66 -1.09 -0.86 -1.99
C GLU A 66 -1.34 -2.35 -1.71
N ALA A 67 -0.39 -3.03 -1.08
CA ALA A 67 -0.54 -4.44 -0.71
C ALA A 67 -1.73 -4.67 0.26
N MET A 68 -2.00 -3.72 1.17
CA MET A 68 -3.16 -3.77 2.05
C MET A 68 -4.48 -3.65 1.28
N VAL A 69 -4.53 -2.73 0.32
CA VAL A 69 -5.69 -2.55 -0.55
C VAL A 69 -5.99 -3.84 -1.30
N ASP A 70 -4.97 -4.44 -1.90
CA ASP A 70 -5.14 -5.63 -2.74
C ASP A 70 -5.55 -6.85 -1.91
N SER A 71 -5.03 -6.98 -0.69
CA SER A 71 -5.41 -8.04 0.24
C SER A 71 -6.90 -7.99 0.61
N GLY A 72 -7.47 -6.81 0.89
CA GLY A 72 -8.91 -6.69 1.18
C GLY A 72 -9.81 -6.92 -0.03
N LYS A 73 -9.35 -6.57 -1.25
CA LYS A 73 -10.08 -6.88 -2.50
C LYS A 73 -10.22 -8.39 -2.70
N LEU A 74 -9.19 -9.18 -2.38
CA LEU A 74 -9.23 -10.63 -2.49
C LEU A 74 -10.24 -11.23 -1.50
N LEU A 75 -10.16 -10.84 -0.23
CA LEU A 75 -11.11 -11.30 0.81
C LEU A 75 -12.57 -10.93 0.47
N THR A 76 -12.80 -9.73 -0.05
CA THR A 76 -14.14 -9.30 -0.47
C THR A 76 -14.67 -10.16 -1.61
N LYS A 77 -13.83 -10.51 -2.61
CA LYS A 77 -14.21 -11.41 -3.71
C LYS A 77 -14.55 -12.81 -3.20
N GLU A 78 -13.76 -13.34 -2.27
CA GLU A 78 -13.99 -14.66 -1.66
C GLU A 78 -15.29 -14.70 -0.84
N ALA A 79 -15.59 -13.63 -0.08
CA ALA A 79 -16.83 -13.48 0.65
C ALA A 79 -18.05 -13.44 -0.30
N ILE A 80 -17.95 -12.71 -1.42
CA ILE A 80 -19.01 -12.66 -2.43
C ILE A 80 -19.19 -14.04 -3.08
N ALA A 81 -18.11 -14.71 -3.48
CA ALA A 81 -18.16 -16.02 -4.12
C ALA A 81 -18.78 -17.09 -3.22
N SER A 82 -18.43 -17.10 -1.92
CA SER A 82 -19.01 -18.03 -0.94
C SER A 82 -20.48 -17.75 -0.64
N SER A 83 -20.91 -16.48 -0.67
CA SER A 83 -22.34 -16.12 -0.52
C SER A 83 -23.21 -16.44 -1.75
N SER A 84 -22.59 -16.56 -2.93
CA SER A 84 -23.28 -16.74 -4.21
C SER A 84 -23.55 -18.20 -4.59
N SER A 85 -23.09 -19.17 -3.79
CA SER A 85 -23.37 -20.59 -4.00
C SER A 85 -24.23 -21.14 -2.86
N PRO A 86 -25.57 -21.07 -2.99
CA PRO A 86 -26.46 -21.71 -2.03
C PRO A 86 -26.15 -23.20 -1.89
N GLY A 87 -25.85 -23.67 -0.68
CA GLY A 87 -25.51 -25.08 -0.41
C GLY A 87 -26.57 -26.09 -0.89
N TRP A 88 -27.82 -25.65 -1.08
CA TRP A 88 -28.89 -26.45 -1.67
C TRP A 88 -28.72 -26.74 -3.17
N LEU A 89 -27.98 -25.92 -3.92
CA LEU A 89 -27.69 -26.15 -5.36
C LEU A 89 -26.73 -27.33 -5.59
N ASN A 90 -25.90 -27.67 -4.60
CA ASN A 90 -25.03 -28.85 -4.69
C ASN A 90 -25.79 -30.18 -4.56
N TRP A 91 -27.01 -30.16 -3.98
CA TRP A 91 -27.87 -31.34 -3.89
C TRP A 91 -28.59 -31.65 -5.22
N LEU A 92 -28.80 -30.65 -6.09
CA LEU A 92 -29.42 -30.81 -7.41
C LEU A 92 -28.51 -31.39 -8.50
N LYS A 93 -27.20 -31.49 -8.23
CA LYS A 93 -26.19 -32.05 -9.16
C LYS A 93 -25.75 -33.47 -8.80
N ARG A 94 -26.40 -34.11 -7.82
CA ARG A 94 -26.23 -35.53 -7.46
C ARG A 94 -27.45 -36.33 -7.92
#